data_AF-A0A2D9N5U5-F1
#
_entry.id   AF-A0A2D9N5U5-F1
#
_cell.length_a   1.000
_cell.length_b   1.000
_cell.length_c   1.000
_cell.angle_alpha   90.00
_cell.angle_beta   90.00
_cell.angle_gamma   90.00
#
_symmetry.space_group_name_H-M   'P 1'
#
loop_
_entity.id
_entity.type
_entity.pdbx_description
1 polymer ?
#
loop_
_entity_poly.entity_id
_entity_poly.type
_entity_poly.pdbx_seq_one_letter_code
_entity_poly.pdbx_strand_id
1 'polypeptide(L)'
;PLEEWYALWRGHFKRVLHGKIDTWDYQWVYTCLKNERYVIRPNVNLVTNIGFNEAATHTKKMEGLDAQSLTVASIDVQETGTFVPRLDPNYEKRFVAEKWQHLAIDYTLLLKKVRKKWERLVTRQT
;
A
#
# COMPACT_ATOMS: atom_id res chain seq x y z
N PRO A 1 -2.01 -13.68 6.07
CA PRO A 1 -1.37 -12.92 4.95
C PRO A 1 -2.34 -12.16 4.03
N LEU A 2 -3.29 -12.83 3.33
CA LEU A 2 -4.21 -12.12 2.40
C LEU A 2 -5.22 -11.22 3.13
N GLU A 3 -5.82 -11.75 4.20
CA GLU A 3 -6.74 -11.00 5.07
C GLU A 3 -6.07 -9.79 5.74
N GLU A 4 -4.79 -9.91 6.09
CA GLU A 4 -4.00 -8.82 6.66
C GLU A 4 -3.75 -7.71 5.63
N TRP A 5 -3.42 -8.07 4.38
CA TRP A 5 -3.22 -7.10 3.29
C TRP A 5 -4.49 -6.29 2.99
N TYR A 6 -5.65 -6.95 2.91
CA TYR A 6 -6.91 -6.26 2.71
C TYR A 6 -7.36 -5.44 3.93
N ALA A 7 -7.03 -5.89 5.14
CA ALA A 7 -7.29 -5.12 6.35
C ALA A 7 -6.46 -3.84 6.39
N LEU A 8 -5.21 -3.89 5.92
CA LEU A 8 -4.32 -2.73 5.80
C LEU A 8 -4.91 -1.67 4.88
N TRP A 9 -5.25 -2.03 3.63
CA TRP A 9 -5.88 -1.11 2.67
C TRP A 9 -7.17 -0.49 3.21
N ARG A 10 -8.02 -1.30 3.85
CA ARG A 10 -9.24 -0.81 4.49
C ARG A 10 -8.95 0.19 5.61
N GLY A 11 -7.87 -0.01 6.36
CA GLY A 11 -7.39 0.92 7.38
C GLY A 11 -7.01 2.26 6.77
N HIS A 12 -6.20 2.26 5.71
CA HIS A 12 -5.79 3.49 5.01
C HIS A 12 -6.97 4.25 4.42
N PHE A 13 -7.88 3.57 3.69
CA PHE A 13 -9.08 4.22 3.15
C PHE A 13 -9.94 4.86 4.23
N LYS A 14 -10.10 4.21 5.38
CA LYS A 14 -10.81 4.81 6.52
C LYS A 14 -10.08 6.02 7.07
N ARG A 15 -8.75 5.97 7.22
CA ARG A 15 -7.99 7.11 7.76
C ARG A 15 -8.10 8.33 6.82
N VAL A 16 -8.01 8.12 5.52
CA VAL A 16 -8.23 9.17 4.50
C VAL A 16 -9.65 9.72 4.59
N LEU A 17 -10.66 8.85 4.65
CA LEU A 17 -12.07 9.26 4.78
C LEU A 17 -12.33 10.13 6.04
N HIS A 18 -11.63 9.88 7.14
CA HIS A 18 -11.73 10.68 8.37
C HIS A 18 -10.73 11.85 8.43
N GLY A 19 -10.06 12.20 7.33
CA GLY A 19 -9.10 13.30 7.26
C GLY A 19 -7.84 13.10 8.13
N LYS A 20 -7.50 11.84 8.46
CA LYS A 20 -6.31 11.49 9.27
C LYS A 20 -5.05 11.30 8.45
N ILE A 21 -5.18 11.22 7.13
CA ILE A 21 -4.09 11.22 6.17
C ILE A 21 -4.51 12.17 5.07
N ASP A 22 -3.65 13.14 4.76
CA ASP A 22 -3.82 14.09 3.68
C ASP A 22 -2.87 13.74 2.53
N THR A 23 -3.38 12.95 1.59
CA THR A 23 -2.69 12.51 0.37
C THR A 23 -3.76 12.11 -0.65
N TRP A 24 -3.41 12.01 -1.95
CA TRP A 24 -4.37 11.69 -3.02
C TRP A 24 -4.32 10.23 -3.51
N ASP A 25 -3.20 9.55 -3.29
CA ASP A 25 -2.86 8.25 -3.86
C ASP A 25 -3.79 7.13 -3.36
N TYR A 26 -4.20 7.16 -2.10
CA TYR A 26 -5.20 6.22 -1.58
C TYR A 26 -6.57 6.37 -2.26
N GLN A 27 -7.01 7.59 -2.54
CA GLN A 27 -8.28 7.87 -3.24
C GLN A 27 -8.21 7.36 -4.68
N TRP A 28 -7.06 7.51 -5.33
CA TRP A 28 -6.83 6.96 -6.66
C TRP A 28 -6.92 5.43 -6.66
N VAL A 29 -6.22 4.75 -5.74
CA VAL A 29 -6.31 3.27 -5.64
C VAL A 29 -7.74 2.82 -5.37
N TYR A 30 -8.45 3.45 -4.44
CA TYR A 30 -9.86 3.16 -4.18
C TYR A 30 -10.73 3.34 -5.44
N THR A 31 -10.48 4.40 -6.21
CA THR A 31 -11.20 4.68 -7.47
C THR A 31 -10.96 3.58 -8.49
N CYS A 32 -9.72 3.13 -8.67
CA CYS A 32 -9.40 2.02 -9.56
C CYS A 32 -10.11 0.72 -9.13
N LEU A 33 -10.06 0.38 -7.84
CA LEU A 33 -10.71 -0.82 -7.30
C LEU A 33 -12.24 -0.76 -7.47
N LYS A 34 -12.86 0.39 -7.18
CA LYS A 34 -14.31 0.57 -7.30
C LYS A 34 -14.82 0.48 -8.73
N ASN A 35 -14.00 0.88 -9.71
CA ASN A 35 -14.36 0.91 -11.12
C ASN A 35 -13.72 -0.21 -11.95
N GLU A 36 -13.21 -1.26 -11.29
CA GLU A 36 -12.59 -2.43 -11.94
C GLU A 36 -11.50 -2.04 -12.96
N ARG A 37 -10.70 -1.02 -12.62
CA ARG A 37 -9.62 -0.54 -13.50
C ARG A 37 -8.34 -1.32 -13.25
N TYR A 38 -7.66 -1.65 -14.34
CA TYR A 38 -6.33 -2.25 -14.31
C TYR A 38 -5.25 -1.17 -14.25
N VAL A 39 -4.16 -1.47 -13.56
CA VAL A 39 -3.00 -0.59 -13.45
C VAL A 39 -1.75 -1.35 -13.89
N ILE A 40 -0.94 -0.71 -14.72
CA ILE A 40 0.38 -1.21 -15.09
C ILE A 40 1.37 -0.65 -14.07
N ARG A 41 2.11 -1.53 -13.40
CA ARG A 41 3.10 -1.14 -12.39
C ARG A 41 4.41 -1.92 -12.59
N PRO A 42 5.57 -1.25 -12.65
CA PRO A 42 6.85 -1.94 -12.64
C PRO A 42 7.09 -2.54 -11.25
N ASN A 43 7.63 -3.75 -11.20
CA ASN A 43 7.98 -4.44 -9.96
C ASN A 43 9.25 -3.88 -9.29
N VAL A 44 9.90 -2.90 -9.93
CA VAL A 44 11.05 -2.15 -9.42
C VAL A 44 10.78 -0.66 -9.49
N ASN A 45 11.50 0.12 -8.68
CA ASN A 45 11.42 1.58 -8.74
C ASN A 45 12.24 2.10 -9.93
N LEU A 46 11.58 2.80 -10.86
CA LEU A 46 12.21 3.38 -12.05
C LEU A 46 12.44 4.90 -11.94
N VAL A 47 12.10 5.50 -10.80
CA VAL A 47 12.13 6.95 -10.63
C VAL A 47 12.91 7.37 -9.38
N THR A 48 13.63 8.47 -9.48
CA THR A 48 14.27 9.14 -8.34
C THR A 48 13.36 10.23 -7.82
N ASN A 49 12.96 10.18 -6.54
CA ASN A 49 12.23 11.27 -5.91
C ASN A 49 13.22 12.33 -5.40
N ILE A 50 13.13 13.54 -5.96
CA ILE A 50 14.02 14.67 -5.61
C ILE A 50 13.50 15.51 -4.44
N GLY A 51 12.32 15.19 -3.90
CA GLY A 51 11.65 15.93 -2.84
C GLY A 51 12.08 15.53 -1.42
N PHE A 52 13.37 15.26 -1.15
CA PHE A 52 13.88 14.96 0.20
C PHE A 52 14.74 16.08 0.80
N ASN A 53 14.72 17.26 0.19
CA ASN A 53 15.49 18.41 0.61
C ASN A 53 14.63 19.44 1.40
N GLU A 54 15.25 20.54 1.81
CA GLU A 54 14.59 21.61 2.57
C GLU A 54 13.40 22.26 1.85
N ALA A 55 13.34 22.15 0.51
CA ALA A 55 12.26 22.66 -0.31
C ALA A 55 11.04 21.71 -0.40
N ALA A 56 11.13 20.49 0.11
CA ALA A 56 10.06 19.49 0.02
C ALA A 56 8.79 19.89 0.78
N THR A 57 7.59 19.70 0.25
CA THR A 57 6.37 20.14 0.96
C THR A 57 6.03 19.25 2.17
N HIS A 58 6.23 17.93 2.06
CA HIS A 58 5.75 16.95 3.05
C HIS A 58 6.85 16.02 3.60
N THR A 59 8.05 16.04 3.03
CA THR A 59 9.14 15.07 3.27
C THR A 59 10.40 15.73 3.83
N LYS A 60 10.27 16.87 4.54
CA LYS A 60 11.41 17.63 5.11
C LYS A 60 12.09 16.96 6.31
N LYS A 61 11.39 16.06 7.02
CA LYS A 61 11.85 15.43 8.26
C LYS A 61 11.33 14.00 8.36
N MET A 62 12.00 13.06 7.72
CA MET A 62 11.76 11.63 7.91
C MET A 62 13.08 10.97 8.28
N GLU A 63 13.19 10.52 9.53
CA GLU A 63 14.37 9.77 9.98
C GLU A 63 14.49 8.46 9.17
N GLY A 64 15.68 8.22 8.62
CA GLY A 64 15.99 7.01 7.86
C GLY A 64 15.41 6.93 6.44
N LEU A 65 14.81 8.02 5.92
CA LEU A 65 14.27 8.09 4.56
C LEU A 65 14.81 9.32 3.83
N ASP A 66 15.75 9.10 2.91
CA ASP A 66 16.28 10.10 1.98
C ASP A 66 16.21 9.60 0.51
N ALA A 67 16.54 10.48 -0.45
CA ALA A 67 16.51 10.12 -1.87
C ALA A 67 17.46 8.96 -2.21
N GLN A 68 18.55 8.82 -1.45
CA GLN A 68 19.59 7.80 -1.65
C GLN A 68 19.20 6.44 -1.06
N SER A 69 18.28 6.41 -0.10
CA SER A 69 17.75 5.20 0.54
C SER A 69 16.86 4.37 -0.39
N LEU A 70 16.36 4.97 -1.48
CA LEU A 70 15.53 4.31 -2.48
C LEU A 70 16.37 3.90 -3.70
N THR A 71 16.66 2.61 -3.83
CA THR A 71 17.36 2.08 -5.00
C THR A 71 16.51 2.24 -6.26
N VAL A 72 17.08 2.92 -7.26
CA VAL A 72 16.50 3.04 -8.60
C VAL A 72 17.09 1.94 -9.48
N ALA A 73 16.22 1.26 -10.22
CA ALA A 73 16.58 0.22 -11.16
C ALA A 73 16.34 0.70 -12.59
N SER A 74 16.93 -0.03 -13.54
CA SER A 74 16.57 0.03 -14.95
C SER A 74 15.89 -1.27 -15.36
N ILE A 75 15.00 -1.18 -16.37
CA ILE A 75 14.42 -2.33 -17.04
C ILE A 75 14.79 -2.20 -18.52
N ASP A 76 15.32 -3.26 -19.09
CA ASP A 76 15.44 -3.38 -20.54
C ASP A 76 14.09 -3.80 -21.11
N VAL A 77 13.43 -2.88 -21.82
CA VAL A 77 12.13 -3.15 -22.45
C VAL A 77 12.40 -3.58 -23.88
N GLN A 78 12.41 -4.88 -24.11
CA GLN A 78 12.48 -5.42 -25.46
C GLN A 78 11.09 -5.36 -26.10
N GLU A 79 11.03 -4.95 -27.37
CA GLU A 79 9.83 -5.09 -28.20
C GLU A 79 9.58 -6.58 -28.48
N THR A 80 8.98 -7.25 -27.50
CA THR A 80 8.29 -8.51 -27.77
C THR A 80 7.02 -8.17 -28.53
N GLY A 81 6.64 -8.94 -29.56
CA GLY A 81 5.50 -8.67 -30.43
C GLY A 81 4.14 -8.52 -29.72
N THR A 82 3.08 -9.17 -30.20
CA THR A 82 1.76 -8.97 -29.60
C THR A 82 1.70 -9.53 -28.17
N PHE A 83 1.76 -8.66 -27.16
CA PHE A 83 1.60 -9.02 -25.75
C PHE A 83 0.15 -8.81 -25.31
N VAL A 84 -0.45 -9.83 -24.70
CA VAL A 84 -1.77 -9.73 -24.05
C VAL A 84 -1.55 -9.68 -22.54
N PRO A 85 -1.82 -8.54 -21.88
CA PRO A 85 -1.63 -8.41 -20.44
C PRO A 85 -2.55 -9.38 -19.70
N ARG A 86 -1.98 -10.07 -18.69
CA ARG A 86 -2.72 -10.95 -17.79
C ARG A 86 -2.74 -10.33 -16.40
N LEU A 87 -3.90 -10.40 -15.74
CA LEU A 87 -4.02 -10.01 -14.35
C LEU A 87 -3.19 -10.97 -13.49
N ASP A 88 -2.33 -10.41 -12.65
CA ASP A 88 -1.57 -11.15 -11.66
C ASP A 88 -2.16 -10.92 -10.26
N PRO A 89 -2.95 -11.88 -9.72
CA PRO A 89 -3.62 -11.71 -8.42
C PRO A 89 -2.64 -11.72 -7.23
N ASN A 90 -1.37 -12.07 -7.45
CA ASN A 90 -0.36 -12.13 -6.40
C ASN A 90 0.72 -11.04 -6.55
N TYR A 91 0.61 -10.17 -7.56
CA TYR A 91 1.58 -9.09 -7.80
C TYR A 91 1.80 -8.24 -6.54
N GLU A 92 0.72 -7.74 -5.95
CA GLU A 92 0.81 -6.87 -4.78
C GLU A 92 1.46 -7.56 -3.59
N LYS A 93 1.15 -8.84 -3.35
CA LYS A 93 1.76 -9.58 -2.25
C LYS A 93 3.27 -9.72 -2.41
N ARG A 94 3.71 -10.01 -3.64
CA ARG A 94 5.12 -10.28 -3.94
C ARG A 94 5.98 -9.03 -3.96
N PHE A 95 5.48 -7.94 -4.53
CA PHE A 95 6.31 -6.76 -4.83
C PHE A 95 5.94 -5.53 -4.01
N VAL A 96 4.83 -5.57 -3.27
CA VAL A 96 4.29 -4.39 -2.56
C VAL A 96 4.13 -4.66 -1.08
N ALA A 97 3.46 -5.75 -0.71
CA ALA A 97 3.07 -6.00 0.67
C ALA A 97 4.27 -6.07 1.61
N GLU A 98 5.34 -6.77 1.24
CA GLU A 98 6.57 -6.86 2.05
C GLU A 98 7.17 -5.48 2.36
N LYS A 99 7.22 -4.58 1.37
CA LYS A 99 7.77 -3.22 1.56
C LYS A 99 6.91 -2.37 2.52
N TRP A 100 5.63 -2.72 2.65
CA TRP A 100 4.69 -2.04 3.53
C TRP A 100 4.56 -2.72 4.90
N GLN A 101 5.01 -3.98 5.06
CA GLN A 101 4.94 -4.72 6.32
C GLN A 101 5.85 -4.14 7.42
N HIS A 102 6.92 -3.45 7.03
CA HIS A 102 7.85 -2.80 7.97
C HIS A 102 7.50 -1.35 8.29
N LEU A 103 6.55 -0.74 7.56
CA LEU A 103 5.98 0.54 7.98
C LEU A 103 5.10 0.29 9.20
N ALA A 104 5.08 1.19 10.19
CA ALA A 104 4.26 1.03 11.38
C ALA A 104 2.78 0.86 11.01
N ILE A 105 2.32 -0.39 10.96
CA ILE A 105 0.92 -0.72 10.68
C ILE A 105 0.14 -0.49 11.96
N ASP A 106 -0.82 0.43 11.91
CA ASP A 106 -1.77 0.64 12.99
C ASP A 106 -2.76 -0.55 13.05
N TYR A 107 -2.37 -1.60 13.77
CA TYR A 107 -3.18 -2.80 13.99
C TYR A 107 -4.39 -2.56 14.92
N THR A 108 -4.61 -1.35 15.45
CA THR A 108 -5.68 -1.10 16.42
C THR A 108 -7.06 -1.51 15.89
N LEU A 109 -7.30 -1.40 14.58
CA LEU A 109 -8.54 -1.85 13.93
C LEU A 109 -8.67 -3.37 13.84
N LEU A 110 -7.58 -4.09 13.59
CA LEU A 110 -7.56 -5.55 13.54
C LEU A 110 -7.79 -6.12 14.95
N LEU A 111 -7.08 -5.56 15.94
CA LEU A 111 -7.19 -5.92 17.35
C LEU A 111 -8.60 -5.65 17.90
N LYS A 112 -9.23 -4.52 17.55
CA LYS A 112 -10.63 -4.22 17.89
C LYS A 112 -11.61 -5.26 17.32
N LYS A 113 -11.39 -5.74 16.08
CA LYS A 113 -12.21 -6.80 15.47
C LYS A 113 -12.01 -8.16 16.15
N VAL A 114 -10.77 -8.54 16.43
CA VAL A 114 -10.44 -9.79 17.13
C VAL A 114 -11.08 -9.80 18.52
N ARG A 115 -10.94 -8.72 19.28
CA ARG A 115 -11.58 -8.55 20.60
C ARG A 115 -13.09 -8.71 20.52
N LYS A 116 -13.77 -8.02 19.58
CA LYS A 116 -15.23 -8.12 19.42
C LYS A 116 -15.69 -9.53 19.02
N LYS A 117 -14.86 -10.28 18.27
CA LYS A 117 -15.13 -11.68 17.90
C LYS A 117 -14.99 -12.60 19.12
N TRP A 118 -13.95 -12.40 19.93
CA TRP A 118 -13.75 -13.11 21.19
C TRP A 118 -14.88 -12.86 22.18
N GLU A 119 -15.26 -11.59 22.40
CA GLU A 119 -16.37 -11.22 23.29
C GLU A 119 -17.66 -11.96 22.91
N ARG A 120 -17.99 -12.03 21.61
CA ARG A 120 -19.16 -12.77 21.08
C ARG A 120 -19.08 -14.29 21.24
N LEU A 121 -17.88 -14.87 21.24
CA LEU A 121 -17.69 -16.31 21.45
C LEU A 121 -17.87 -16.67 22.92
N VAL A 122 -17.39 -15.81 23.82
CA VAL A 122 -17.56 -15.96 25.26
C VAL A 122 -19.03 -15.80 25.68
N THR A 123 -19.77 -14.85 25.09
CA THR A 123 -21.22 -14.67 25.41
C THR A 123 -22.14 -15.77 24.85
N ARG A 124 -21.65 -16.64 23.96
CA ARG A 124 -22.43 -17.76 23.39
C ARG A 124 -22.26 -19.08 24.16
N GLN A 125 -21.34 -19.13 25.13
CA GLN A 125 -21.06 -20.31 25.95
C GLN A 125 -21.57 -20.18 27.40
N THR A 126 -22.24 -19.07 27.72
CA THR A 126 -22.98 -18.79 28.98
C THR A 126 -24.46 -18.72 28.69
#